data_AF-A0A521ULB1-F1
#
_entry.id   AF-A0A521ULB1-F1
#
_cell.length_a   1.000
_cell.length_b   1.000
_cell.length_c   1.000
_cell.angle_alpha   90.00
_cell.angle_beta   90.00
_cell.angle_gamma   90.00
#
_symmetry.space_group_name_H-M   'P 1'
#
loop_
_entity.id
_entity.type
_entity.pdbx_description
1 polymer ?
#
loop_
_entity_poly.entity_id
_entity_poly.type
_entity_poly.pdbx_seq_one_letter_code
_entity_poly.pdbx_strand_id
1 'polypeptide(L)' 'MLLFWVLIIGGIVWLVVWLIQQVRPAAAGPGASGTSALDILRERYARGEITREQYDQMRRDLDAR' A
#
# COMPACT_ATOMS: atom_id res chain seq x y z
N MET A 1 1.14 35.24 -7.33
CA MET A 1 2.41 34.53 -7.11
C MET A 1 2.30 33.46 -6.03
N LEU A 2 1.85 33.77 -4.81
CA LEU A 2 1.64 32.77 -3.73
C LEU A 2 0.54 31.73 -4.04
N LEU A 3 -0.58 32.13 -4.66
CA LEU A 3 -1.69 31.24 -4.98
C LEU A 3 -1.30 30.10 -5.95
N PHE A 4 -0.40 30.40 -6.89
CA PHE A 4 0.12 29.42 -7.84
C PHE A 4 0.95 28.34 -7.15
N TRP A 5 1.76 28.75 -6.18
CA TRP A 5 2.55 27.82 -5.35
C TRP A 5 1.66 26.91 -4.49
N VAL A 6 0.55 27.43 -3.94
CA VAL A 6 -0.39 26.62 -3.14
C VAL A 6 -1.04 25.49 -3.96
N LEU A 7 -1.41 25.76 -5.23
CA LEU A 7 -1.99 24.74 -6.11
C LEU A 7 -0.99 23.66 -6.49
N ILE A 8 0.26 24.05 -6.80
CA ILE A 8 1.34 23.11 -7.12
C ILE A 8 1.61 22.21 -5.92
N ILE A 9 1.77 22.80 -4.73
CA ILE A 9 2.05 22.07 -3.50
C ILE A 9 0.88 21.11 -3.18
N GLY A 10 -0.37 21.56 -3.31
CA GLY A 10 -1.54 20.72 -3.09
C GLY A 10 -1.62 19.52 -4.05
N GLY A 11 -1.35 19.74 -5.34
CA GLY A 11 -1.34 18.67 -6.34
C GLY A 11 -0.25 17.64 -6.12
N ILE A 12 0.96 18.08 -5.75
CA ILE A 12 2.07 17.18 -5.42
C ILE A 12 1.76 16.37 -4.16
N VAL A 13 1.24 17.00 -3.11
CA VAL A 13 0.85 16.29 -1.88
C VAL A 13 -0.20 15.23 -2.18
N TRP A 14 -1.23 15.55 -2.97
CA TRP A 14 -2.25 14.59 -3.38
C TRP A 14 -1.68 13.45 -4.21
N LEU A 15 -0.80 13.75 -5.18
CA LEU A 15 -0.16 12.76 -6.05
C LEU A 15 0.77 11.82 -5.26
N VAL A 16 1.55 12.37 -4.33
CA VAL A 16 2.44 11.60 -3.46
C VAL A 16 1.63 10.77 -2.46
N VAL A 17 0.55 11.28 -1.89
CA VAL A 17 -0.33 10.52 -0.99
C VAL A 17 -1.09 9.41 -1.74
N TRP A 18 -1.51 9.65 -2.98
CA TRP A 18 -2.08 8.64 -3.89
C TRP A 18 -1.04 7.58 -4.25
N LEU A 19 0.18 8.01 -4.61
CA LEU A 19 1.28 7.13 -4.96
C LEU A 19 1.73 6.31 -3.75
N ILE A 20 1.86 6.91 -2.57
CA ILE A 20 2.23 6.23 -1.32
C ILE A 20 1.12 5.27 -0.85
N GLN A 21 -0.16 5.59 -1.03
CA GLN A 21 -1.25 4.61 -0.88
C GLN A 21 -1.17 3.48 -1.92
N GLN A 22 -0.54 3.75 -3.06
CA GLN A 22 -0.19 2.76 -4.08
C GLN A 22 1.05 1.93 -3.73
N VAL A 23 2.06 2.48 -3.04
CA VAL A 23 3.35 1.79 -2.80
C VAL A 23 3.59 1.31 -1.36
N ARG A 24 2.87 1.75 -0.33
CA ARG A 24 3.26 1.39 1.05
C ARG A 24 2.91 -0.05 1.40
N PRO A 25 3.94 -0.83 1.81
CA PRO A 25 3.78 -2.01 2.62
C PRO A 25 3.66 -1.60 4.09
N ALA A 26 2.46 -1.63 4.67
CA ALA A 26 2.21 -1.49 6.09
C ALA A 26 2.77 -2.68 6.91
N ALA A 27 4.01 -2.51 7.33
CA ALA A 27 4.54 -3.13 8.54
C ALA A 27 5.36 -2.03 9.26
N ALA A 28 5.27 -1.73 10.55
CA ALA A 28 4.71 -2.44 11.68
C ALA A 28 4.54 -1.49 12.91
N GLY A 29 3.69 -1.86 13.86
CA GLY A 29 3.60 -1.35 15.24
C GLY A 29 2.82 -2.35 16.13
N PRO A 30 3.06 -2.42 17.45
CA PRO A 30 3.27 -3.67 18.21
C PRO A 30 2.04 -4.52 18.60
N GLY A 31 1.00 -4.53 17.77
CA GLY A 31 -0.15 -5.43 17.85
C GLY A 31 -0.67 -5.88 16.47
N ALA A 32 0.10 -5.63 15.41
CA ALA A 32 -0.32 -5.74 14.02
C ALA A 32 0.20 -7.02 13.34
N SER A 33 -0.23 -8.19 13.81
CA SER A 33 -0.02 -9.47 13.13
C SER A 33 -0.77 -9.57 11.79
N GLY A 34 -1.82 -8.77 11.58
CA GLY A 34 -2.61 -8.77 10.33
C GLY A 34 -2.06 -7.87 9.21
N THR A 35 -1.25 -6.87 9.52
CA THR A 35 -0.87 -5.86 8.51
C THR A 35 0.40 -6.24 7.74
N SER A 36 1.39 -6.85 8.41
CA SER A 36 2.68 -7.20 7.78
C SER A 36 2.57 -8.30 6.71
N ALA A 37 1.75 -9.33 6.94
CA ALA A 37 1.62 -10.45 6.01
C ALA A 37 0.94 -10.04 4.69
N LEU A 38 -0.12 -9.23 4.78
CA LEU A 38 -0.81 -8.70 3.61
C LEU A 38 0.07 -7.77 2.78
N ASP A 39 1.01 -7.08 3.42
CA ASP A 39 1.89 -6.16 2.71
C ASP A 39 3.11 -6.77 2.08
N ILE A 40 3.65 -7.81 2.69
CA ILE A 40 4.61 -8.68 2.02
C ILE A 40 3.95 -9.32 0.79
N LEU A 41 2.67 -9.73 0.89
CA LEU A 41 1.89 -10.27 -0.23
C LEU A 41 1.71 -9.23 -1.35
N ARG A 42 1.38 -7.99 -0.98
CA ARG A 42 1.19 -6.87 -1.92
C ARG A 42 2.49 -6.51 -2.64
N GLU A 43 3.61 -6.53 -1.93
CA GLU A 43 4.91 -6.24 -2.52
C GLU A 43 5.36 -7.35 -3.50
N ARG A 44 5.16 -8.63 -3.17
CA ARG A 44 5.47 -9.75 -4.10
C ARG A 44 4.58 -9.75 -5.34
N TYR A 45 3.30 -9.42 -5.17
CA TYR A 45 2.40 -9.24 -6.29
C TYR A 45 2.82 -8.07 -7.18
N ALA A 46 3.24 -6.94 -6.59
CA ALA A 46 3.76 -5.78 -7.32
C ALA A 46 5.10 -6.08 -8.05
N ARG A 47 5.92 -6.97 -7.50
CA ARG A 47 7.13 -7.49 -8.16
C ARG A 47 6.83 -8.55 -9.24
N GLY A 48 5.59 -9.05 -9.34
CA GLY A 48 5.19 -10.09 -10.29
C GLY A 48 5.61 -11.52 -9.89
N GLU A 49 6.05 -11.72 -8.65
CA GLU A 49 6.50 -13.02 -8.15
C GLU A 49 5.34 -13.99 -7.88
N ILE A 50 4.11 -13.47 -7.72
CA ILE A 50 2.90 -14.27 -7.47
C ILE A 50 1.73 -13.83 -8.37
N THR A 51 0.91 -14.79 -8.78
CA THR A 51 -0.30 -14.54 -9.57
C THR A 51 -1.47 -14.07 -8.69
N ARG A 52 -2.44 -13.38 -9.29
CA ARG A 52 -3.60 -12.81 -8.60
C ARG A 52 -4.41 -13.84 -7.81
N GLU A 53 -4.54 -15.06 -8.33
CA GLU A 53 -5.23 -16.18 -7.66
C GLU A 53 -4.55 -16.56 -6.35
N GLN A 54 -3.20 -16.59 -6.35
CA GLN A 54 -2.40 -16.88 -5.16
C GLN A 54 -2.49 -15.75 -4.12
N TYR A 55 -2.50 -14.48 -4.56
CA TYR A 55 -2.70 -13.32 -3.68
C TYR A 55 -4.07 -13.39 -2.96
N ASP A 56 -5.13 -13.75 -3.69
CA ASP A 56 -6.48 -13.76 -3.15
C ASP A 56 -6.72 -14.90 -2.15
N GLN A 57 -6.17 -16.08 -2.44
CA GLN A 57 -6.23 -17.25 -1.56
C GLN A 57 -5.49 -16.97 -0.23
N MET A 58 -4.28 -16.41 -0.31
CA MET A 58 -3.48 -16.07 0.88
C MET A 58 -4.08 -14.88 1.66
N ARG A 59 -4.69 -13.90 0.98
CA ARG A 59 -5.40 -12.80 1.65
C ARG A 59 -6.59 -13.30 2.47
N ARG A 60 -7.37 -14.25 1.94
CA ARG A 60 -8.53 -14.82 2.65
C ARG A 60 -8.10 -15.65 3.87
N ASP A 61 -7.04 -16.43 3.74
CA ASP A 61 -6.48 -17.18 4.87
C ASP A 61 -5.94 -16.27 5.99
N LEU A 62 -5.43 -15.08 5.65
CA LEU A 62 -4.95 -14.10 6.61
C LEU A 62 -6.07 -13.31 7.31
N ASP A 63 -7.21 -13.11 6.64
CA ASP A 63 -8.39 -12.42 7.19
C ASP A 63 -9.28 -13.35 8.03
N ALA A 64 -9.24 -14.66 7.76
CA ALA A 64 -10.02 -15.68 8.46
C ALA A 64 -9.40 -16.17 9.80
N ARG A 65 -8.36 -15.50 10.31
CA ARG A 65 -7.64 -15.81 11.55
C ARG A 65 -7.91 -14.78 12.64
#